data_AF-A0A515KIV2-F1
#
_entry.id   AF-A0A515KIV2-F1
#
_cell.length_a   1.000
_cell.length_b   1.000
_cell.length_c   1.000
_cell.angle_alpha   90.00
_cell.angle_beta   90.00
_cell.angle_gamma   90.00
#
_symmetry.space_group_name_H-M   'P 1'
#
loop_
_entity.id
_entity.type
_entity.pdbx_description
1 polymer ?
#
loop_
_entity_poly.entity_id
_entity_poly.type
_entity_poly.pdbx_seq_one_letter_code
_entity_poly.pdbx_strand_id
1 'polypeptide(L)'
;MSKAKTSTTKARAIMVDGKPYGRKTDGSLVPLTGKTDWTRLDRMTPVEVEAIAAADRDGAPMSDEDWAKAEIVHPHKVAVGLKLDHDLLGWFKSQGKGYQTRINTILRHYYETHRKAG
;
A
#
# COMPACT_ATOMS: atom_id res chain seq x y z
N MET A 1 18.49 32.37 -8.57
CA MET A 1 17.29 32.24 -7.72
C MET A 1 16.88 30.78 -7.68
N SER A 2 17.20 30.05 -6.61
CA SER A 2 16.95 28.60 -6.50
C SER A 2 15.74 28.37 -5.61
N LYS A 3 14.69 27.73 -6.15
CA LYS A 3 13.49 27.32 -5.40
C LYS A 3 13.81 26.07 -4.60
N ALA A 4 13.74 26.18 -3.27
CA ALA A 4 13.96 25.05 -2.35
C ALA A 4 12.86 23.99 -2.51
N LYS A 5 13.31 22.74 -2.68
CA LYS A 5 12.48 21.55 -2.83
C LYS A 5 11.96 21.14 -1.44
N THR A 6 10.67 21.34 -1.17
CA THR A 6 10.07 21.01 0.13
C THR A 6 10.03 19.50 0.31
N SER A 7 10.97 18.97 1.09
CA SER A 7 10.99 17.58 1.55
C SER A 7 9.81 17.34 2.49
N THR A 8 8.84 16.53 2.05
CA THR A 8 7.76 16.06 2.93
C THR A 8 8.34 15.00 3.87
N THR A 9 8.82 15.43 5.03
CA THR A 9 9.25 14.52 6.09
C THR A 9 8.01 13.90 6.72
N LYS A 10 7.85 12.57 6.61
CA LYS A 10 6.81 11.83 7.35
C LYS A 10 7.08 11.97 8.85
N ALA A 11 6.42 12.91 9.51
CA ALA A 11 6.45 13.02 10.97
C ALA A 11 5.72 11.81 11.56
N ARG A 12 6.37 11.09 12.49
CA ARG A 12 5.70 10.06 13.31
C ARG A 12 4.78 10.78 14.28
N ALA A 13 3.47 10.65 14.10
CA ALA A 13 2.47 11.21 15.01
C ALA A 13 2.44 10.41 16.32
N ILE A 14 2.29 11.11 17.45
CA ILE A 14 2.08 10.55 18.79
C ILE A 14 0.64 10.84 19.18
N MET A 15 -0.09 9.83 19.66
CA MET A 15 -1.47 10.00 20.12
C MET A 15 -1.46 10.36 21.61
N VAL A 16 -2.14 11.45 21.97
CA VAL A 16 -2.42 11.84 23.36
C VAL A 16 -3.91 12.10 23.45
N ASP A 17 -4.63 11.35 24.30
CA ASP A 17 -6.08 11.43 24.47
C ASP A 17 -6.88 11.39 23.15
N GLY A 18 -6.46 10.53 22.22
CA GLY A 18 -7.09 10.37 20.90
C GLY A 18 -6.77 11.48 19.88
N LYS A 19 -5.97 12.49 20.25
CA LYS A 19 -5.55 13.58 19.35
C LYS A 19 -4.11 13.35 18.87
N PRO A 20 -3.81 13.53 17.57
CA PRO A 20 -2.47 13.36 17.05
C PRO A 20 -1.59 14.59 17.34
N TYR A 21 -0.35 14.35 17.74
CA TYR A 21 0.68 15.37 17.99
C TYR A 21 1.95 15.05 17.21
N GLY A 22 2.66 16.08 16.75
CA GLY A 22 3.99 15.99 16.15
C GLY A 22 5.05 16.34 17.18
N ARG A 23 6.15 15.57 17.20
CA ARG A 23 7.30 15.88 18.07
C ARG A 23 8.23 16.88 17.39
N LYS A 24 8.52 17.99 18.07
CA LYS A 24 9.55 18.96 17.67
C LYS A 24 10.95 18.45 18.02
N THR A 25 11.98 19.10 17.48
CA THR A 25 13.40 18.78 17.74
C THR A 25 13.80 19.00 19.21
N ASP A 26 13.10 19.89 19.90
CA ASP A 26 13.23 20.14 21.34
C ASP A 26 12.50 19.12 22.23
N GLY A 27 11.82 18.14 21.61
CA GLY A 27 11.08 17.10 22.29
C GLY A 27 9.63 17.47 22.66
N SER A 28 9.22 18.73 22.46
CA SER A 28 7.85 19.18 22.73
C SER A 28 6.84 18.63 21.71
N LEU A 29 5.58 18.51 22.13
CA LEU A 29 4.49 18.00 21.30
C LEU A 29 3.60 19.15 20.81
N VAL A 30 3.36 19.21 19.51
CA VAL A 30 2.40 20.16 18.89
C VAL A 30 1.21 19.42 18.30
N PRO A 31 -0.03 19.89 18.51
CA PRO A 31 -1.20 19.28 17.88
C PRO A 31 -1.05 19.23 16.36
N LEU A 32 -1.31 18.06 15.76
CA LEU A 32 -1.40 17.92 14.32
C LEU A 32 -2.86 18.10 13.91
N THR A 33 -3.13 19.16 13.16
CA THR A 33 -4.45 19.35 12.56
C THR A 33 -4.54 18.48 11.31
N GLY A 34 -5.34 17.41 11.38
CA GLY A 34 -5.71 16.63 10.20
C GLY A 34 -6.58 17.46 9.23
N LYS A 35 -6.65 17.04 7.96
CA LYS A 35 -7.55 17.67 6.97
C LYS A 35 -9.01 17.21 7.09
N THR A 36 -9.27 16.26 8.00
CA THR A 36 -10.60 15.67 8.21
C THR A 36 -11.49 16.62 8.98
N ASP A 37 -12.66 16.93 8.43
CA ASP A 37 -13.74 17.59 9.15
C ASP A 37 -14.48 16.56 10.02
N TRP A 38 -14.05 16.46 11.28
CA TRP A 38 -14.60 15.51 12.26
C TRP A 38 -16.04 15.84 12.66
N THR A 39 -16.38 17.13 12.77
CA THR A 39 -17.74 17.57 13.12
C THR A 39 -18.74 17.20 12.02
N ARG A 40 -18.32 17.23 10.76
CA ARG A 40 -19.13 16.72 9.64
C ARG A 40 -19.25 15.19 9.70
N LEU A 41 -18.16 14.48 9.98
CA LEU A 41 -18.16 13.01 10.05
C LEU A 41 -19.07 12.48 11.16
N ASP A 42 -18.96 13.05 12.37
CA ASP A 42 -19.73 12.61 13.55
C ASP A 42 -21.25 12.82 13.40
N ARG A 43 -21.66 13.77 12.55
CA ARG A 43 -23.07 14.05 12.27
C ARG A 43 -23.62 13.24 11.09
N MET A 44 -22.76 12.52 10.37
CA MET A 44 -23.15 11.78 9.19
C MET A 44 -23.97 10.56 9.59
N THR A 45 -25.14 10.42 8.99
CA THR A 45 -26.04 9.31 9.28
C THR A 45 -25.57 8.03 8.58
N PRO A 46 -25.92 6.84 9.09
CA PRO A 46 -25.60 5.58 8.41
C PRO A 46 -26.08 5.55 6.95
N VAL A 47 -27.27 6.10 6.67
CA VAL A 47 -27.83 6.16 5.31
C VAL A 47 -26.96 7.00 4.37
N GLU A 48 -26.44 8.13 4.85
CA GLU A 48 -25.52 8.97 4.06
C GLU A 48 -24.18 8.27 3.82
N VAL A 49 -23.68 7.51 4.80
CA VAL A 49 -22.45 6.71 4.64
C VAL A 49 -22.65 5.64 3.57
N GLU A 50 -23.76 4.89 3.62
CA GLU A 50 -24.07 3.85 2.63
C GLU A 50 -24.25 4.44 1.22
N ALA A 51 -24.90 5.61 1.11
CA ALA A 51 -25.05 6.29 -0.18
C ALA A 51 -23.70 6.73 -0.78
N ILE A 52 -22.75 7.18 0.06
CA ILE A 52 -21.40 7.52 -0.38
C ILE A 52 -20.63 6.28 -0.82
N ALA A 53 -20.71 5.19 -0.05
CA ALA A 53 -20.06 3.93 -0.40
C ALA A 53 -20.59 3.37 -1.73
N ALA A 54 -21.91 3.38 -1.92
CA ALA A 54 -22.55 2.93 -3.16
C ALA A 54 -22.19 3.79 -4.39
N ALA A 55 -21.90 5.08 -4.20
CA ALA A 55 -21.47 5.98 -5.26
C ALA A 55 -19.97 5.87 -5.60
N ASP A 56 -19.17 5.22 -4.76
CA ASP A 56 -17.74 5.04 -5.00
C ASP A 56 -17.50 3.91 -6.00
N ARG A 57 -17.12 4.28 -7.22
CA ARG A 57 -16.82 3.32 -8.30
C ARG A 57 -15.63 2.42 -7.95
N ASP A 58 -14.67 2.90 -7.17
CA ASP A 58 -13.50 2.13 -6.77
C ASP A 58 -13.79 1.27 -5.52
N GLY A 59 -14.93 1.49 -4.85
CA GLY A 59 -15.43 0.78 -3.68
C GLY A 59 -16.67 -0.09 -3.95
N ALA A 60 -16.98 -0.38 -5.22
CA ALA A 60 -18.16 -1.14 -5.59
C ALA A 60 -18.18 -2.52 -4.87
N PRO A 61 -19.32 -2.92 -4.28
CA PRO A 61 -19.42 -4.20 -3.60
C PRO A 61 -19.25 -5.34 -4.59
N MET A 62 -18.45 -6.35 -4.22
CA MET A 62 -18.35 -7.61 -4.97
C MET A 62 -19.65 -8.40 -4.81
N SER A 63 -20.10 -9.04 -5.90
CA SER A 63 -21.29 -9.91 -5.85
C SER A 63 -21.00 -11.20 -5.06
N ASP A 64 -22.05 -11.88 -4.61
CA ASP A 64 -21.93 -13.18 -3.94
C ASP A 64 -21.26 -14.22 -4.87
N GLU A 65 -21.52 -14.15 -6.19
CA GLU A 65 -20.85 -14.99 -7.18
C GLU A 65 -19.35 -14.69 -7.31
N ASP A 66 -18.95 -13.42 -7.18
CA ASP A 66 -17.54 -13.02 -7.18
C ASP A 66 -16.83 -13.51 -5.90
N TRP A 67 -17.49 -13.38 -4.75
CA TRP A 67 -17.00 -13.92 -3.48
C TRP A 67 -16.87 -15.45 -3.51
N ALA A 68 -17.83 -16.15 -4.11
CA ALA A 68 -17.78 -17.61 -4.24
C ALA A 68 -16.62 -18.10 -5.11
N LYS A 69 -16.14 -17.27 -6.05
CA LYS A 69 -14.97 -17.56 -6.90
C LYS A 69 -13.66 -17.03 -6.33
N ALA A 70 -13.70 -16.26 -5.25
CA ALA A 70 -12.51 -15.67 -4.66
C ALA A 70 -11.63 -16.76 -4.03
N GLU A 71 -10.37 -16.82 -4.47
CA GLU A 71 -9.38 -17.75 -3.90
C GLU A 71 -8.51 -17.01 -2.87
N ILE A 72 -8.44 -17.54 -1.64
CA ILE A 72 -7.50 -17.04 -0.64
C ILE A 72 -6.11 -17.58 -0.98
N VAL A 73 -5.35 -16.82 -1.75
CA VAL A 73 -3.96 -17.16 -2.07
C VAL A 73 -3.05 -16.67 -0.95
N HIS A 74 -2.49 -17.59 -0.15
CA HIS A 74 -1.34 -17.33 0.71
C HIS A 74 -0.05 -17.67 -0.05
N PRO A 75 0.67 -16.69 -0.61
CA PRO A 75 1.92 -16.99 -1.29
C PRO A 75 3.00 -17.36 -0.26
N HIS A 76 3.18 -18.66 -0.03
CA HIS A 76 4.32 -19.20 0.70
C HIS A 76 5.58 -18.99 -0.15
N LYS A 77 6.38 -18.00 0.20
CA LYS A 77 7.70 -17.75 -0.41
C LYS A 77 8.77 -18.42 0.43
N VAL A 78 9.55 -19.30 -0.19
CA VAL A 78 10.72 -19.92 0.44
C VAL A 78 11.93 -19.04 0.12
N ALA A 79 12.69 -18.64 1.14
CA ALA A 79 13.94 -17.93 0.95
C ALA A 79 14.99 -18.92 0.41
N VAL A 80 15.46 -18.68 -0.80
CA VAL A 80 16.49 -19.50 -1.47
C VAL A 80 17.68 -18.63 -1.87
N GLY A 81 18.88 -19.16 -1.73
CA GLY A 81 20.08 -18.56 -2.31
C GLY A 81 20.19 -18.97 -3.77
N LEU A 82 19.96 -18.05 -4.71
CA LEU A 82 20.10 -18.27 -6.14
C LEU A 82 21.21 -17.36 -6.69
N LYS A 83 22.09 -17.91 -7.54
CA LYS A 83 23.06 -17.12 -8.30
C LYS A 83 22.39 -16.57 -9.55
N LEU A 84 22.54 -15.27 -9.78
CA LEU A 84 22.09 -14.56 -10.96
C LEU A 84 23.30 -13.85 -11.57
N ASP A 85 23.30 -13.69 -12.89
CA ASP A 85 24.35 -12.94 -13.58
C ASP A 85 24.36 -11.48 -13.11
N HIS A 86 25.57 -10.91 -13.06
CA HIS A 86 25.81 -9.60 -12.47
C HIS A 86 25.05 -8.49 -13.22
N ASP A 87 25.08 -8.53 -14.55
CA ASP A 87 24.39 -7.61 -15.44
C ASP A 87 22.86 -7.73 -15.35
N LEU A 88 22.34 -8.96 -15.31
CA LEU A 88 20.92 -9.25 -15.12
C LEU A 88 20.42 -8.67 -13.79
N LEU A 89 21.14 -8.94 -12.70
CA LEU A 89 20.80 -8.41 -11.38
C LEU A 89 20.89 -6.87 -11.35
N GLY A 90 21.90 -6.30 -12.02
CA GLY A 90 22.06 -4.86 -12.18
C GLY A 90 20.87 -4.22 -12.89
N TRP A 91 20.44 -4.82 -14.01
CA TRP A 91 19.28 -4.35 -14.77
C TRP A 91 18.01 -4.36 -13.93
N PHE A 92 17.71 -5.46 -13.23
CA PHE A 92 16.54 -5.54 -12.35
C PHE A 92 16.57 -4.52 -11.21
N LYS A 93 17.74 -4.31 -10.59
CA LYS A 93 17.91 -3.30 -9.53
C LYS A 93 17.70 -1.87 -10.05
N SER A 94 18.07 -1.59 -11.30
CA SER A 94 17.89 -0.26 -11.91
C SER A 94 16.42 0.14 -12.05
N GLN A 95 15.51 -0.84 -12.11
CA GLN A 95 14.05 -0.63 -12.13
C GLN A 95 13.46 -0.25 -10.76
N GLY A 96 14.28 -0.16 -9.72
CA GLY A 96 13.91 0.35 -8.41
C GLY A 96 13.36 -0.71 -7.45
N LYS A 97 12.55 -0.25 -6.49
CA LYS A 97 12.00 -1.11 -5.43
C LYS A 97 11.13 -2.22 -6.04
N GLY A 98 11.19 -3.42 -5.45
CA GLY A 98 10.42 -4.57 -5.91
C GLY A 98 11.09 -5.40 -7.01
N TYR A 99 12.38 -5.20 -7.30
CA TYR A 99 13.12 -6.00 -8.28
C TYR A 99 13.03 -7.53 -8.02
N GLN A 100 13.08 -7.95 -6.76
CA GLN A 100 12.92 -9.37 -6.37
C GLN A 100 11.52 -9.89 -6.71
N THR A 101 10.48 -9.07 -6.50
CA THR A 101 9.11 -9.42 -6.88
C THR A 101 9.00 -9.60 -8.38
N ARG A 102 9.59 -8.70 -9.18
CA ARG A 102 9.65 -8.81 -10.65
C ARG A 102 10.33 -10.10 -11.10
N ILE A 103 11.49 -10.42 -10.53
CA ILE A 103 12.19 -11.70 -10.80
C ILE A 103 11.27 -12.87 -10.51
N ASN A 104 10.64 -12.90 -9.33
CA ASN A 104 9.72 -13.97 -8.96
C ASN A 104 8.51 -14.09 -9.88
N THR A 105 7.92 -12.97 -10.32
CA THR A 105 6.80 -12.97 -11.27
C THR A 105 7.19 -13.56 -12.63
N ILE A 106 8.36 -13.21 -13.15
CA ILE A 106 8.86 -13.76 -14.42
C ILE A 106 9.10 -15.26 -14.31
N LEU A 107 9.75 -15.71 -13.23
CA LEU A 107 9.99 -17.13 -12.96
C LEU A 107 8.67 -17.91 -12.78
N ARG A 108 7.68 -17.32 -12.10
CA ARG A 108 6.34 -17.88 -11.95
C ARG A 108 5.66 -18.10 -13.29
N HIS A 109 5.63 -17.07 -14.14
CA HIS A 109 5.02 -17.15 -15.46
C HIS A 109 5.71 -18.22 -16.31
N TYR A 110 7.05 -18.22 -16.34
CA TYR A 110 7.81 -19.26 -17.05
C TYR A 110 7.45 -20.67 -16.55
N TYR A 111 7.43 -20.87 -15.23
CA TYR A 111 7.05 -22.14 -14.61
C TYR A 111 5.64 -22.59 -15.00
N GLU A 112 4.64 -21.70 -14.92
CA GLU A 112 3.25 -22.03 -15.24
C GLU A 112 3.05 -22.41 -16.70
N THR A 113 3.68 -21.68 -17.62
CA THR A 113 3.62 -21.97 -19.06
C THR A 113 4.20 -23.35 -19.38
N HIS A 114 5.29 -23.75 -18.71
CA HIS A 114 5.97 -25.01 -19.00
C HIS A 114 5.43 -26.20 -18.19
N ARG A 115 4.73 -25.96 -17.08
CA ARG A 115 4.13 -27.02 -16.26
C ARG A 115 2.87 -27.63 -16.88
N LYS A 116 2.14 -26.89 -17.73
CA LYS A 116 0.92 -27.38 -18.40
C LYS A 116 1.18 -28.21 -19.67
N ALA A 117 2.44 -28.39 -20.06
CA ALA A 117 2.83 -29.13 -21.26
C ALA A 117 3.22 -30.61 -21.00
N GLY A 118 2.92 -31.14 -19.81
CA GLY A 118 3.07 -32.56 -19.46
C GLY A 118 1.95 -33.00 -18.52
#